data_AF-A0A8J5HUY4-F1
#
_entry.id   AF-A0A8J5HUY4-F1
#
_cell.length_a   1.000
_cell.length_b   1.000
_cell.length_c   1.000
_cell.angle_alpha   90.00
_cell.angle_beta   90.00
_cell.angle_gamma   90.00
#
_symmetry.space_group_name_H-M   'P 1'
#
loop_
_entity.id
_entity.type
_entity.pdbx_description
1 polymer ?
#
loop_
_entity_poly.entity_id
_entity_poly.type
_entity_poly.pdbx_seq_one_letter_code
_entity_poly.pdbx_strand_id
1 'polypeptide(L)' 'MVKAVAVLGNSEGVKGTIYFVQEGDGPTTVTGSITGLKPGLHGFHVHALGDTTNGCMSTGPHFNPAGKLHGAPEDEN' A
#
# COMPACT_ATOMS: atom_id res chain seq x y z
N MET A 1 1.08 9.28 -18.59
CA MET A 1 1.82 8.29 -17.80
C MET A 1 2.42 8.92 -16.56
N VAL A 2 1.93 8.56 -15.38
CA VAL A 2 2.56 8.86 -14.08
C VAL A 2 3.09 7.55 -13.48
N LYS A 3 4.24 7.62 -12.81
CA LYS A 3 4.88 6.46 -12.17
C LYS A 3 5.25 6.80 -10.74
N ALA A 4 5.09 5.84 -9.83
CA ALA A 4 5.60 5.91 -8.47
C ALA A 4 6.15 4.56 -8.03
N VAL A 5 6.99 4.57 -6.99
CA VAL A 5 7.60 3.39 -6.41
C VAL A 5 7.61 3.50 -4.89
N ALA A 6 7.25 2.41 -4.21
CA ALA A 6 7.40 2.25 -2.76
C ALA A 6 8.38 1.13 -2.47
N VAL A 7 9.48 1.46 -1.78
CA VAL A 7 10.45 0.47 -1.29
C VAL A 7 10.12 0.15 0.15
N LEU A 8 9.76 -1.10 0.41
CA LEU A 8 9.30 -1.59 1.71
C LEU A 8 10.46 -2.26 2.44
N GLY A 9 10.57 -2.00 3.74
CA GLY A 9 11.52 -2.66 4.62
C GLY A 9 11.13 -2.47 6.09
N ASN A 10 11.31 -3.51 6.90
CA ASN A 10 11.19 -3.44 8.35
C ASN A 10 12.38 -4.14 9.05
N SER A 11 12.42 -4.04 10.38
CA SER A 11 13.44 -4.70 11.21
C SER A 11 13.27 -6.22 11.33
N GLU A 12 12.16 -6.79 10.84
CA GLU A 12 11.84 -8.22 10.93
C GLU A 12 12.25 -9.01 9.66
N GLY A 13 12.89 -8.34 8.69
CA GLY A 13 13.37 -8.96 7.46
C GLY A 13 12.35 -9.02 6.33
N VAL A 14 11.16 -8.44 6.50
CA VAL A 14 10.19 -8.25 5.41
C VAL A 14 10.65 -7.08 4.55
N LYS A 15 10.79 -7.32 3.24
CA LYS A 15 11.22 -6.30 2.28
C LYS A 15 10.62 -6.53 0.91
N GLY A 16 10.47 -5.46 0.14
CA GLY A 16 9.91 -5.54 -1.20
C GLY A 16 9.92 -4.22 -1.94
N THR A 17 9.45 -4.26 -3.17
CA THR A 17 9.26 -3.05 -3.98
C THR A 17 7.94 -3.16 -4.72
N ILE A 18 7.14 -2.10 -4.61
CA ILE A 18 5.85 -1.96 -5.27
C ILE A 18 5.93 -0.79 -6.25
N TYR A 19 5.45 -1.01 -7.46
CA TYR A 19 5.39 -0.05 -8.56
C TYR A 19 3.93 0.31 -8.84
N PHE A 20 3.71 1.60 -9.10
CA PHE A 20 2.43 2.17 -9.48
C PHE A 20 2.58 2.82 -10.84
N VAL A 21 1.70 2.49 -11.78
CA VAL A 21 1.68 3.09 -13.13
C VAL A 21 0.25 3.48 -13.48
N GLN A 22 0.06 4.73 -13.89
CA GLN A 22 -1.23 5.26 -14.32
C GLN A 22 -1.12 5.96 -15.68
N GLU A 23 -2.01 5.63 -16.61
CA GLU A 23 -2.12 6.29 -17.92
C GLU A 23 -3.28 7.29 -17.95
N GLY A 24 -2.97 8.57 -18.18
CA GLY A 24 -3.96 9.64 -18.09
C GLY A 24 -4.69 9.60 -16.74
N ASP A 25 -6.01 9.70 -16.80
CA ASP A 25 -6.91 9.58 -15.64
C ASP A 25 -7.49 8.15 -15.49
N GLY A 26 -6.88 7.16 -16.15
CA GLY A 26 -7.29 5.76 -16.07
C GLY A 26 -6.95 5.09 -14.73
N PRO A 27 -7.24 3.79 -14.58
CA PRO A 27 -6.88 3.05 -13.38
C PRO A 27 -5.36 2.96 -13.19
N THR A 28 -4.93 2.88 -11.93
CA THR A 28 -3.53 2.65 -11.57
C THR A 28 -3.27 1.15 -11.48
N THR A 29 -2.29 0.67 -12.25
CA THR A 29 -1.78 -0.70 -12.14
C THR A 29 -0.75 -0.75 -11.02
N VAL A 30 -0.92 -1.69 -10.09
CA VAL A 30 0.00 -1.92 -8.96
C VAL A 30 0.65 -3.30 -9.12
N THR A 31 1.98 -3.34 -9.23
CA THR A 31 2.75 -4.59 -9.34
C THR A 31 3.92 -4.57 -8.38
N GLY A 32 4.39 -5.75 -7.95
CA GLY A 32 5.54 -5.79 -7.07
C GLY A 32 5.83 -7.17 -6.52
N SER A 33 6.89 -7.25 -5.72
CA SER A 33 7.29 -8.46 -5.01
C SER A 33 7.69 -8.11 -3.58
N ILE A 34 7.22 -8.92 -2.64
CA ILE A 34 7.56 -8.83 -1.21
C ILE A 34 8.10 -10.20 -0.78
N THR A 35 9.17 -10.19 0.01
CA THR A 35 9.82 -11.39 0.53
C THR A 35 9.95 -11.32 2.05
N GLY A 36 10.16 -12.47 2.69
CA GLY A 36 10.28 -12.56 4.16
C GLY A 36 8.95 -12.64 4.90
N LEU A 37 7.81 -12.63 4.18
CA LEU A 37 6.50 -12.85 4.78
C LEU A 37 6.32 -14.32 5.20
N LYS A 38 5.58 -14.53 6.29
CA LYS A 38 5.09 -15.86 6.64
C LYS A 38 4.14 -16.38 5.54
N PRO A 39 4.06 -17.69 5.28
CA PRO A 39 3.07 -18.24 4.36
C PRO A 39 1.64 -17.88 4.77
N GLY A 40 0.80 -17.50 3.80
CA GLY A 40 -0.60 -17.13 4.03
C GLY A 40 -0.99 -15.82 3.34
N LEU A 41 -2.20 -15.36 3.63
CA LEU A 41 -2.73 -14.09 3.14
C LEU A 41 -2.29 -12.95 4.08
N HIS A 42 -1.98 -11.79 3.50
CA HIS A 42 -1.57 -10.59 4.21
C HIS A 42 -2.42 -9.41 3.73
N GLY A 43 -2.82 -8.53 4.65
CA GLY A 43 -3.49 -7.28 4.29
C GLY A 43 -2.54 -6.34 3.53
N PHE A 44 -3.06 -5.63 2.55
CA PHE A 44 -2.29 -4.69 1.74
C PHE A 44 -3.09 -3.40 1.54
N HIS A 45 -2.58 -2.29 2.06
CA HIS A 45 -3.30 -1.03 2.11
C HIS A 45 -2.38 0.15 1.79
N VAL A 46 -2.94 1.21 1.21
CA VAL A 46 -2.32 2.53 1.18
C VAL A 46 -2.78 3.28 2.43
N HIS A 47 -1.82 3.74 3.24
CA HIS A 47 -2.10 4.54 4.43
C HIS A 47 -2.23 6.02 4.09
N ALA A 48 -2.89 6.79 4.95
CA ALA A 48 -3.21 8.18 4.71
C ALA A 48 -1.97 9.10 4.71
N LEU A 49 -0.92 8.73 5.42
CA LEU A 49 0.28 9.55 5.61
C LEU A 49 1.55 8.79 5.19
N GLY A 50 2.53 9.53 4.68
CA GLY A 50 3.88 9.04 4.40
C GLY A 50 4.87 9.24 5.56
N ASP A 51 4.39 9.48 6.78
CA ASP A 51 5.24 9.69 7.95
C ASP A 51 5.77 8.35 8.48
N THR A 52 7.09 8.17 8.40
CA THR A 52 7.81 6.98 8.87
C THR A 52 8.73 7.26 10.05
N THR A 53 8.59 8.42 10.70
CA THR A 53 9.45 8.84 11.84
C THR A 53 9.29 7.93 13.06
N ASN A 54 8.12 7.29 13.23
CA ASN A 54 7.88 6.24 14.22
C ASN A 54 7.56 4.89 13.54
N GLY A 55 8.30 4.58 12.47
CA GLY A 55 8.09 3.38 11.66
C GLY A 55 6.71 3.37 11.00
N CYS A 56 6.10 2.18 10.87
CA CYS A 56 4.78 2.05 10.25
C CYS A 56 3.64 2.59 11.11
N MET A 57 3.87 2.86 12.40
CA MET A 57 2.80 3.33 13.30
C MET A 57 2.39 4.78 13.03
N SER A 58 3.29 5.59 12.48
CA SER A 58 3.03 7.00 12.15
C SER A 58 2.38 7.21 10.78
N THR A 59 2.18 6.17 9.97
CA THR A 59 1.54 6.31 8.64
C THR A 59 0.04 6.58 8.72
N GLY A 60 -0.55 6.50 9.92
CA GLY A 60 -1.96 6.79 10.15
C GLY A 60 -2.90 5.67 9.68
N PRO A 61 -4.21 5.94 9.55
CA PRO A 61 -5.20 4.96 9.11
C PRO A 61 -5.09 4.66 7.61
N HIS A 62 -5.95 3.79 7.09
CA HIS A 62 -6.11 3.61 5.65
C HIS A 62 -6.49 4.94 4.98
N PHE A 63 -5.97 5.18 3.78
CA PHE A 63 -6.37 6.33 2.97
C PHE A 63 -7.87 6.24 2.66
N ASN A 64 -8.66 7.16 3.21
CA ASN A 64 -10.12 7.12 3.14
C ASN A 64 -10.71 8.53 2.84
N PRO A 65 -10.48 9.06 1.63
CA PRO A 65 -10.97 10.38 1.26
C PRO A 65 -12.51 10.46 1.19
N ALA A 66 -13.18 9.31 1.01
CA ALA A 66 -14.65 9.22 0.90
C ALA A 66 -15.34 8.92 2.25
N GLY A 67 -14.61 8.72 3.35
CA GLY A 67 -15.17 8.51 4.68
C GLY A 67 -15.99 7.22 4.83
N LYS A 68 -15.62 6.16 4.11
CA LYS A 68 -16.34 4.87 4.10
C LYS A 68 -15.86 3.90 5.17
N LEU A 69 -16.62 2.84 5.41
CA LEU A 69 -16.17 1.71 6.23
C LEU A 69 -15.14 0.87 5.45
N HIS A 70 -14.33 0.09 6.18
CA HIS A 70 -13.36 -0.81 5.56
C HIS A 70 -14.07 -1.96 4.83
N GLY A 71 -13.56 -2.33 3.65
CA GLY A 71 -14.03 -3.45 2.85
C GLY A 71 -12.96 -3.98 1.90
N ALA A 72 -13.33 -5.01 1.14
CA ALA A 72 -12.53 -5.56 0.05
C ALA A 72 -12.47 -4.59 -1.15
N PRO A 73 -11.50 -4.73 -2.07
CA PRO A 73 -11.41 -3.89 -3.27
C PRO A 73 -12.65 -3.93 -4.17
N GLU A 74 -13.41 -5.02 -4.13
CA GLU A 74 -14.63 -5.22 -4.91
C GLU A 74 -15.92 -4.86 -4.17
N ASP A 75 -15.84 -4.44 -2.90
CA ASP A 75 -17.02 -4.03 -2.13
C ASP A 75 -17.51 -2.63 -2.54
N GLU A 76 -18.83 -2.48 -2.67
CA GLU A 76 -19.47 -1.16 -2.79
C GLU A 76 -19.73 -0.56 -1.40
N ASN A 77 -18.68 -0.05 -0.74
CA ASN A 77 -18.76 0.56 0.61
C ASN A 77 -18.82 2.09 0.60
#